data_AF-A0A969Z6Y9-F1
#
_entry.id   AF-A0A969Z6Y9-F1
#
_cell.length_a   1.000
_cell.length_b   1.000
_cell.length_c   1.000
_cell.angle_alpha   90.00
_cell.angle_beta   90.00
_cell.angle_gamma   90.00
#
_symmetry.space_group_name_H-M   'P 1'
#
loop_
_entity.id
_entity.type
_entity.pdbx_description
1 polymer ?
#
loop_
_entity_poly.entity_id
_entity_poly.type
_entity_poly.pdbx_seq_one_letter_code
_entity_poly.pdbx_strand_id
1 'polypeptide(L)' 'MTKVIVRNNNVEGALKNFKQKIARDGLLKEIKEREHYSKPGVRKRKAQQEARVRSNKAKKDTIRNSRKKY' A
#
# COMPACT_ATOMS: atom_id res chain seq x y z
N MET A 1 0.25 -11.61 10.56
CA MET A 1 -0.78 -10.94 11.41
C MET A 1 -0.18 -9.67 11.98
N THR A 2 -0.82 -8.52 11.77
CA THR A 2 -0.33 -7.21 12.22
C THR A 2 -0.65 -6.96 13.69
N LYS A 3 0.35 -6.63 14.51
CA LYS A 3 0.18 -6.20 15.90
C LYS A 3 0.57 -4.73 16.07
N VAL A 4 -0.27 -3.97 16.78
CA VAL A 4 0.01 -2.60 17.22
C VAL A 4 -0.16 -2.55 18.72
N ILE A 5 0.87 -2.08 19.41
CA ILE A 5 0.88 -1.91 20.88
C ILE A 5 0.51 -0.46 21.16
N VAL A 6 -0.50 -0.24 21.99
CA VAL A 6 -0.89 1.10 22.45
C VAL A 6 0.13 1.56 23.49
N ARG A 7 0.65 2.78 23.33
CA ARG A 7 1.54 3.41 24.32
C ARG A 7 0.85 4.65 24.86
N ASN A 8 0.98 4.89 26.16
CA ASN A 8 0.51 6.11 26.85
C ASN A 8 -0.99 6.40 26.66
N ASN A 9 -1.85 5.37 26.65
CA ASN A 9 -3.30 5.46 26.41
C ASN A 9 -3.71 6.20 25.11
N ASN A 10 -2.79 6.40 24.16
CA ASN A 10 -3.10 7.05 22.90
C ASN A 10 -3.72 6.04 21.91
N VAL A 11 -5.01 5.79 22.07
CA VAL A 11 -5.77 4.82 21.27
C VAL A 11 -5.95 5.29 19.83
N GLU A 12 -6.24 6.57 19.60
CA GLU A 12 -6.44 7.11 18.25
C GLU A 12 -5.18 7.01 17.39
N GLY A 13 -4.02 7.33 17.95
CA GLY A 13 -2.73 7.17 17.28
C GLY A 13 -2.45 5.70 16.93
N ALA A 14 -2.79 4.79 17.84
CA ALA A 14 -2.65 3.35 17.60
C ALA A 14 -3.57 2.87 16.47
N LEU A 15 -4.83 3.34 16.41
CA LEU A 15 -5.76 3.01 15.33
C LEU A 15 -5.29 3.54 13.98
N LYS A 16 -4.78 4.78 13.92
CA LYS A 16 -4.20 5.35 12.71
C LYS A 16 -3.01 4.52 12.20
N ASN A 17 -2.11 4.14 13.11
CA ASN A 17 -0.95 3.31 12.79
C ASN A 17 -1.35 1.91 12.35
N PHE A 18 -2.38 1.33 12.96
CA PHE A 18 -2.94 0.04 12.57
C PHE A 18 -3.52 0.07 11.16
N LYS A 19 -4.33 1.10 10.85
CA LYS A 19 -4.85 1.32 9.49
C LYS A 19 -3.74 1.45 8.45
N GLN A 20 -2.68 2.20 8.76
CA GLN A 20 -1.52 2.32 7.88
C GLN A 20 -0.77 1.00 7.71
N LYS A 21 -0.56 0.23 8.79
CA LYS A 21 0.09 -1.08 8.72
C LYS A 21 -0.72 -2.06 7.87
N ILE A 22 -2.03 -2.15 8.07
CA ILE A 22 -2.92 -2.99 7.23
C ILE A 22 -2.79 -2.61 5.75
N ALA A 23 -2.78 -1.31 5.44
CA ALA A 23 -2.65 -0.83 4.08
C ALA A 23 -1.27 -1.17 3.46
N ARG A 24 -0.19 -1.11 4.25
CA ARG A 24 1.17 -1.49 3.80
C ARG A 24 1.30 -2.99 3.57
N ASP A 25 0.74 -3.79 4.46
CA ASP A 25 0.77 -5.25 4.39
C ASP A 25 -0.06 -5.79 3.21
N GLY A 26 -0.96 -4.98 2.64
CA GLY A 26 -1.69 -5.34 1.43
C GLY A 26 -2.81 -6.36 1.64
N LEU A 27 -3.09 -6.74 2.90
CA LEU A 27 -4.07 -7.77 3.27
C LEU A 27 -5.45 -7.54 2.65
N LEU A 28 -5.96 -6.30 2.69
CA LEU A 28 -7.26 -5.97 2.12
C LEU A 28 -7.31 -6.15 0.60
N LYS A 29 -6.18 -5.88 -0.07
CA LYS A 29 -6.07 -6.07 -1.51
C LYS A 29 -6.02 -7.56 -1.85
N GLU A 30 -5.30 -8.35 -1.08
CA GLU A 30 -5.22 -9.79 -1.25
C GLU A 30 -6.58 -10.46 -1.07
N ILE A 31 -7.35 -10.06 -0.06
CA ILE A 31 -8.73 -10.56 0.15
C ILE A 31 -9.57 -10.28 -1.10
N LYS A 32 -9.55 -9.04 -1.60
CA LYS A 32 -10.30 -8.66 -2.81
C LYS A 32 -9.89 -9.44 -4.07
N GLU A 33 -8.61 -9.77 -4.20
CA GLU A 33 -8.12 -10.58 -5.32
C GLU A 33 -8.49 -12.06 -5.21
N ARG A 34 -8.72 -12.55 -3.98
CA ARG A 34 -9.12 -13.92 -3.67
C ARG A 34 -10.64 -14.14 -3.65
N GLU A 35 -11.44 -13.08 -3.53
CA GLU A 35 -12.91 -13.14 -3.54
C GLU A 35 -13.48 -13.86 -4.78
N HIS A 36 -12.83 -13.73 -5.93
CA HIS A 36 -13.26 -14.37 -7.17
C HIS A 36 -12.08 -14.99 -7.92
N TYR A 37 -12.34 -16.07 -8.66
CA TYR A 37 -11.32 -16.64 -9.54
C TYR A 37 -10.98 -15.66 -10.66
N SER A 38 -9.75 -15.16 -10.63
CA SER A 38 -9.14 -14.47 -11.76
C SER A 38 -8.21 -15.41 -12.52
N LYS A 39 -8.34 -15.47 -13.85
CA LYS A 39 -7.43 -16.25 -14.71
C LYS A 39 -5.98 -15.79 -14.49
N PRO A 40 -4.97 -16.68 -14.48
CA PRO A 40 -3.57 -16.31 -14.24
C PRO A 40 -3.05 -15.19 -15.15
N GLY A 41 -3.47 -15.17 -16.42
CA GLY A 41 -3.11 -14.08 -17.34
C GLY A 41 -3.64 -12.70 -16.91
N VAL A 42 -4.84 -12.64 -16.33
CA VAL A 42 -5.42 -11.39 -15.82
C VAL A 42 -4.66 -10.92 -14.57
N ARG A 43 -4.30 -11.84 -13.67
CA ARG A 43 -3.46 -11.54 -12.50
C ARG A 43 -2.11 -10.96 -12.92
N LYS A 44 -1.45 -11.59 -13.89
CA LYS A 44 -0.15 -11.14 -14.42
C LYS A 44 -0.24 -9.73 -15.03
N ARG A 45 -1.26 -9.45 -15.84
CA ARG A 45 -1.46 -8.11 -16.43
C ARG A 45 -1.71 -7.04 -15.37
N LYS A 46 -2.57 -7.31 -14.37
CA LYS A 46 -2.82 -6.38 -13.27
C LYS A 46 -1.56 -6.09 -12.47
N ALA A 47 -0.78 -7.12 -12.11
CA ALA A 47 0.48 -6.96 -11.39
C ALA A 47 1.49 -6.09 -12.17
N GLN A 48 1.63 -6.31 -13.48
CA GLN A 48 2.50 -5.48 -14.34
C GLN A 48 2.02 -4.02 -14.42
N GLN A 49 0.71 -3.80 -14.55
CA GLN A 49 0.13 -2.46 -14.58
C GLN A 49 0.40 -1.71 -13.27
N GLU A 50 0.19 -2.35 -12.13
CA GLU A 50 0.45 -1.75 -10.82
C GLU A 50 1.93 -1.44 -10.59
N ALA A 51 2.84 -2.34 -11.03
CA ALA A 51 4.26 -2.09 -10.98
C ALA A 51 4.66 -0.85 -11.79
N ARG A 52 4.09 -0.68 -13.00
CA ARG A 52 4.30 0.50 -13.84
C ARG A 52 3.76 1.78 -13.18
N VAL A 53 2.57 1.71 -12.57
CA VAL A 53 2.00 2.86 -11.85
C VAL A 53 2.89 3.25 -10.66
N ARG A 54 3.36 2.28 -9.88
CA ARG A 54 4.25 2.51 -8.73
C ARG A 54 5.58 3.14 -9.15
N SER A 55 6.22 2.62 -10.20
CA SER A 55 7.50 3.16 -10.68
C SER A 55 7.34 4.59 -11.23
N ASN A 56 6.27 4.86 -11.98
CA ASN A 56 5.96 6.19 -12.47
C ASN A 56 5.68 7.17 -11.34
N LYS A 57 4.98 6.73 -10.28
CA LYS A 57 4.76 7.56 -9.09
C LYS A 57 6.08 7.89 -8.39
N ALA A 58 6.95 6.90 -8.18
CA ALA A 58 8.25 7.11 -7.56
C ALA A 58 9.10 8.13 -8.33
N LYS A 59 9.15 8.03 -9.67
CA LYS A 59 9.84 9.01 -10.53
C LYS A 59 9.25 10.41 -10.42
N LYS A 60 7.92 10.54 -10.35
CA LYS A 60 7.27 11.84 -10.17
C LYS A 60 7.59 12.44 -8.80
N ASP A 61 7.62 11.61 -7.76
CA ASP A 61 7.93 12.04 -6.40
C ASP A 61 9.40 12.47 -6.27
N THR A 62 10.35 11.79 -6.94
CA THR A 62 11.76 12.23 -6.97
C THR A 62 11.91 13.58 -7.67
N ILE A 63 11.26 13.79 -8.82
CA ILE A 63 11.26 15.06 -9.55
C ILE A 63 10.61 16.18 -8.72
N ARG A 64 9.50 15.88 -8.02
CA ARG A 64 8.86 16.85 -7.13
C ARG A 64 9.78 17.26 -5.98
N ASN A 65 10.45 16.28 -5.36
CA ASN A 65 11.34 16.52 -4.24
C ASN A 65 12.60 17.30 -4.64
N SER A 66 13.14 17.07 -5.85
CA SER A 66 14.27 17.87 -6.35
C SER A 66 13.87 19.32 -6.63
N ARG A 67 12.64 19.56 -7.11
CA ARG A 67 12.10 20.91 -7.32
C ARG A 67 11.80 21.69 -6.04
N LYS A 68 11.52 20.99 -4.94
CA LYS A 68 11.28 21.60 -3.61
C LYS A 68 12.55 21.98 -2.86
N LYS A 69 13.73 21.54 -3.35
CA LYS A 69 15.03 21.72 -2.70
C LYS A 69 15.69 23.06 -3.05
N TYR A 70 15.09 23.86 -3.93
CA TYR A 70 15.50 25.21 -4.29
C TYR A 70 14.37 26.18 -4.01
#